data_AF-A0A935I0I8-F1
#
_entry.id   AF-A0A935I0I8-F1
#
_cell.length_a   1.000
_cell.length_b   1.000
_cell.length_c   1.000
_cell.angle_alpha   90.00
_cell.angle_beta   90.00
_cell.angle_gamma   90.00
#
_symmetry.space_group_name_H-M   'P 1'
#
loop_
_entity.id
_entity.type
_entity.pdbx_description
1 polymer ?
#
loop_
_entity_poly.entity_id
_entity_poly.type
_entity_poly.pdbx_seq_one_letter_code
_entity_poly.pdbx_strand_id
1 'polypeptide(L)'
;MNGGSGTNGTWSFTILAADMGGLTGGDVVSYFVIAQDVLGNIGANPSAGLVATNVNTVTTPPTTPHSYIIVGAPLSGDYTIGVAMLNRALGKNITMERVVKKVMKEVFVADESTDNAKSTDAPVSTSLSSTKGKMVMKEVEEVSFVPMENGREYTGPLYSKRSDNPGLPVDAGVGVYGTVTAAVNDLNLRGISGAVRFLLLDATYPSETYPIVINNIVGASATNTFTLKPNTGVTSSISGASASTAAIKVLSSYATIDGSNTVNGTTRDLTIENTSVTSPIAVWFGSTGTTTMNASGIKNCNVINGVNTSSAIVLTDGALTTAGGYFTNFTIQNNNIQKAYMGIYSFYATAAGNGNGCVYSGNSINTSGANSVRYIGIYVQAADGILVTNNDIGNFDGTSAEEDKEYGLLPVI
;
A
#
# COMPACT_ATOMS: atom_id res chain seq x y z
N MET A 1 11.41 22.12 -35.00
CA MET A 1 12.21 21.14 -35.76
C MET A 1 13.63 21.19 -35.24
N ASN A 2 14.19 20.07 -34.80
CA ASN A 2 15.65 19.94 -34.69
C ASN A 2 16.15 19.29 -36.00
N GLY A 3 17.30 19.76 -36.48
CA GLY A 3 17.76 19.57 -37.85
C GLY A 3 18.32 18.17 -38.16
N GLY A 4 18.57 17.97 -39.45
CA GLY A 4 19.15 16.76 -40.03
C GLY A 4 19.08 16.77 -41.56
N SER A 5 19.71 15.77 -42.19
CA SER A 5 19.45 15.40 -43.58
C SER A 5 18.34 14.35 -43.66
N GLY A 6 17.86 14.03 -44.87
CA GLY A 6 16.96 12.89 -45.09
C GLY A 6 17.56 11.51 -44.71
N THR A 7 18.84 11.45 -44.34
CA THR A 7 19.56 10.23 -43.96
C THR A 7 20.06 10.23 -42.51
N ASN A 8 20.09 11.37 -41.82
CA ASN A 8 20.52 11.47 -40.42
C ASN A 8 20.00 12.77 -39.79
N GLY A 9 19.17 12.67 -38.76
CA GLY A 9 18.57 13.82 -38.12
C GLY A 9 17.94 13.50 -36.77
N THR A 10 17.71 14.54 -35.97
CA THR A 10 16.93 14.45 -34.73
C THR A 10 15.70 15.30 -34.88
N TRP A 11 14.56 14.67 -35.16
CA TRP A 11 13.29 15.39 -35.29
C TRP A 11 12.53 15.39 -33.97
N SER A 12 12.11 16.57 -33.56
CA SER A 12 11.23 16.75 -32.40
C SER A 12 9.83 17.07 -32.90
N PHE A 13 8.86 16.29 -32.44
CA PHE A 13 7.44 16.48 -32.71
C PHE A 13 6.74 16.82 -31.40
N THR A 14 5.87 17.82 -31.42
CA THR A 14 5.00 18.14 -30.30
C THR A 14 3.65 17.51 -30.57
N ILE A 15 3.21 16.60 -29.70
CA ILE A 15 1.86 16.09 -29.73
C ILE A 15 0.96 17.14 -29.07
N LEU A 16 0.05 17.73 -29.84
CA LEU A 16 -0.85 18.77 -29.34
C LEU A 16 -2.16 18.13 -28.87
N ALA A 17 -2.52 18.36 -27.61
CA ALA A 17 -3.77 17.86 -27.05
C ALA A 17 -5.02 18.36 -27.79
N ALA A 18 -4.97 19.58 -28.34
CA ALA A 18 -6.09 20.17 -29.08
C ALA A 18 -6.43 19.40 -30.37
N ASP A 19 -5.43 18.81 -31.04
CA ASP A 19 -5.63 18.06 -32.28
C ASP A 19 -6.36 16.72 -32.04
N MET A 20 -6.38 16.27 -30.79
CA MET A 20 -7.11 15.08 -30.33
C MET A 20 -8.47 15.43 -29.71
N GLY A 21 -8.95 16.67 -29.87
CA GLY A 21 -10.23 17.13 -29.30
C GLY A 21 -10.12 17.63 -27.85
N GLY A 22 -8.90 17.79 -27.33
CA GLY A 22 -8.61 18.04 -25.92
C GLY A 22 -8.36 16.73 -25.17
N LEU A 23 -7.42 16.76 -24.23
CA LEU A 23 -7.09 15.61 -23.40
C LEU A 23 -7.41 15.91 -21.93
N THR A 24 -7.90 14.92 -21.23
CA THR A 24 -8.22 14.96 -19.80
C THR A 24 -7.53 13.83 -19.04
N GLY A 25 -7.51 13.92 -17.71
CA GLY A 25 -6.89 12.89 -16.88
C GLY A 25 -7.56 11.53 -17.08
N GLY A 26 -6.76 10.50 -17.39
CA GLY A 26 -7.21 9.14 -17.69
C GLY A 26 -7.11 8.77 -19.17
N ASP A 27 -6.98 9.74 -20.08
CA ASP A 27 -6.84 9.46 -21.51
C ASP A 27 -5.50 8.78 -21.82
N VAL A 28 -5.54 7.74 -22.67
CA VAL A 28 -4.34 7.06 -23.16
C VAL A 28 -4.04 7.56 -24.57
N VAL A 29 -2.93 8.28 -24.72
CA VAL A 29 -2.44 8.70 -26.03
C VAL A 29 -1.56 7.58 -26.58
N SER A 30 -1.99 7.00 -27.70
CA SER A 30 -1.20 6.03 -28.46
C SER A 30 -0.61 6.68 -29.70
N TYR A 31 0.68 6.45 -29.95
CA TYR A 31 1.39 7.06 -31.08
C TYR A 31 2.41 6.10 -31.70
N PHE A 32 2.74 6.37 -32.95
CA PHE A 32 3.86 5.77 -33.67
C PHE A 32 4.44 6.83 -34.60
N VAL A 33 5.70 6.68 -34.97
CA VAL A 33 6.35 7.57 -35.93
C VAL A 33 6.41 6.84 -37.26
N ILE A 34 5.95 7.48 -38.34
CA ILE A 34 6.03 6.95 -39.70
C ILE A 34 6.80 7.93 -40.58
N ALA A 35 7.64 7.41 -41.46
CA ALA A 35 8.43 8.17 -42.40
C ALA A 35 8.37 7.52 -43.79
N GLN A 36 8.52 8.33 -44.82
CA GLN A 36 8.60 7.88 -46.21
C GLN A 36 9.75 8.59 -46.91
N ASP A 37 10.49 7.85 -47.75
CA ASP A 37 11.55 8.40 -48.57
C ASP A 37 11.07 8.84 -49.97
N VAL A 38 11.98 9.38 -50.78
CA VAL A 38 11.68 9.89 -52.14
C VAL A 38 11.31 8.77 -53.12
N LEU A 39 11.75 7.54 -52.87
CA LEU A 39 11.41 6.37 -53.67
C LEU A 39 10.07 5.75 -53.27
N GLY A 40 9.43 6.29 -52.22
CA GLY A 40 8.16 5.83 -51.70
C GLY A 40 8.28 4.70 -50.68
N ASN A 41 9.49 4.35 -50.23
CA ASN A 41 9.67 3.37 -49.16
C ASN A 41 9.15 3.94 -47.85
N ILE A 42 8.43 3.13 -47.08
CA ILE A 42 7.79 3.53 -45.82
C ILE A 42 8.44 2.76 -44.67
N GLY A 43 8.76 3.45 -43.59
CA GLY A 43 9.20 2.87 -42.33
C GLY A 43 8.42 3.47 -41.17
N ALA A 44 8.23 2.70 -40.10
CA ALA A 44 7.62 3.20 -38.87
C ALA A 44 8.31 2.66 -37.62
N ASN A 45 8.09 3.33 -36.50
CA ASN A 45 8.47 2.87 -35.19
C ASN A 45 7.34 3.14 -34.18
N PRO A 46 6.74 2.11 -33.60
CA PRO A 46 6.84 0.68 -33.96
C PRO A 46 6.29 0.40 -35.37
N SER A 47 6.67 -0.73 -36.00
CA SER A 47 6.25 -1.07 -37.38
C SER A 47 5.38 -2.32 -37.52
N ALA A 48 5.34 -3.19 -36.52
CA ALA A 48 4.64 -4.47 -36.60
C ALA A 48 3.14 -4.26 -36.84
N GLY A 49 2.61 -4.88 -37.90
CA GLY A 49 1.18 -4.80 -38.27
C GLY A 49 0.75 -3.53 -39.01
N LEU A 50 1.67 -2.60 -39.30
CA LEU A 50 1.39 -1.40 -40.09
C LEU A 50 0.96 -1.77 -41.52
N VAL A 51 -0.12 -1.14 -42.01
CA VAL A 51 -0.52 -1.11 -43.42
C VAL A 51 -0.70 0.35 -43.84
N ALA A 52 0.15 0.84 -44.74
CA ALA A 52 0.13 2.20 -45.25
C ALA A 52 0.59 2.26 -46.72
N THR A 53 0.02 3.18 -47.50
CA THR A 53 0.45 3.44 -48.89
C THR A 53 1.34 4.67 -49.04
N ASN A 54 1.27 5.59 -48.07
CA ASN A 54 2.19 6.71 -47.87
C ASN A 54 2.02 7.23 -46.43
N VAL A 55 2.84 8.19 -45.99
CA VAL A 55 2.76 8.77 -44.62
C VAL A 55 1.43 9.44 -44.28
N ASN A 56 0.66 9.88 -45.28
CA ASN A 56 -0.65 10.49 -45.11
C ASN A 56 -1.80 9.50 -45.34
N THR A 57 -1.52 8.23 -45.65
CA THR A 57 -2.52 7.21 -45.97
C THR A 57 -2.18 5.90 -45.27
N VAL A 58 -2.44 5.89 -43.96
CA VAL A 58 -2.31 4.71 -43.10
C VAL A 58 -3.69 4.09 -42.92
N THR A 59 -3.87 2.84 -43.35
CA THR A 59 -5.15 2.12 -43.20
C THR A 59 -5.18 1.22 -41.98
N THR A 60 -4.01 0.75 -41.53
CA THR A 60 -3.87 -0.02 -40.29
C THR A 60 -2.63 0.49 -39.54
N PRO A 61 -2.77 1.08 -38.33
CA PRO A 61 -1.62 1.45 -37.52
C PRO A 61 -0.91 0.21 -36.94
N PRO A 62 0.30 0.35 -36.36
CA PRO A 62 0.99 -0.76 -35.71
C PRO A 62 0.15 -1.40 -34.60
N THR A 63 0.31 -2.72 -34.40
CA THR A 63 -0.49 -3.48 -33.42
C THR A 63 -0.13 -3.18 -31.97
N THR A 64 1.07 -2.67 -31.72
CA THR A 64 1.54 -2.29 -30.38
C THR A 64 2.19 -0.90 -30.45
N PRO A 65 1.41 0.18 -30.59
CA PRO A 65 1.95 1.54 -30.64
C PRO A 65 2.60 1.92 -29.30
N HIS A 66 3.47 2.94 -29.31
CA HIS A 66 3.88 3.57 -28.06
C HIS A 66 2.67 4.22 -27.39
N SER A 67 2.65 4.28 -26.07
CA SER A 67 1.57 4.95 -25.37
C SER A 67 2.02 5.61 -24.08
N TYR A 68 1.27 6.63 -23.67
CA TYR A 68 1.37 7.25 -22.35
C TYR A 68 -0.03 7.67 -21.88
N ILE A 69 -0.21 7.76 -20.57
CA ILE A 69 -1.46 8.21 -19.95
C ILE A 69 -1.35 9.69 -19.57
N ILE A 70 -2.44 10.43 -19.77
CA ILE A 70 -2.58 11.79 -19.27
C ILE A 70 -2.97 11.71 -17.80
N VAL A 71 -2.08 12.16 -16.92
CA VAL A 71 -2.36 12.23 -15.49
C VAL A 71 -3.02 13.56 -15.14
N GLY A 72 -3.97 13.54 -14.21
CA GLY A 72 -4.52 14.77 -13.64
C GLY A 72 -3.46 15.55 -12.86
N ALA A 73 -3.75 16.81 -12.54
CA ALA A 73 -2.86 17.63 -11.72
C ALA A 73 -2.52 16.92 -10.39
N PRO A 74 -1.27 17.05 -9.89
CA PRO A 74 -0.88 16.46 -8.61
C PRO A 74 -1.80 16.89 -7.47
N LEU A 75 -2.00 16.01 -6.50
CA LEU A 75 -2.87 16.27 -5.36
C LEU A 75 -2.31 17.39 -4.47
N SER A 76 -3.22 18.18 -3.90
CA SER A 76 -2.90 19.14 -2.84
C SER A 76 -4.16 19.41 -2.02
N GLY A 77 -4.00 19.46 -0.69
CA GLY A 77 -5.09 19.71 0.25
C GLY A 77 -5.80 18.44 0.75
N ASP A 78 -6.98 18.64 1.33
CA ASP A 78 -7.73 17.58 2.00
C ASP A 78 -8.67 16.88 1.02
N TYR A 79 -8.65 15.56 1.02
CA TYR A 79 -9.62 14.73 0.33
C TYR A 79 -10.32 13.85 1.35
N THR A 80 -11.64 13.69 1.20
CA THR A 80 -12.40 12.81 2.08
C THR A 80 -12.62 11.44 1.46
N ILE A 81 -12.80 10.43 2.31
CA ILE A 81 -13.04 9.06 1.87
C ILE A 81 -14.26 8.55 2.61
N GLY A 82 -15.31 8.20 1.87
CA GLY A 82 -16.50 7.58 2.44
C GLY A 82 -17.62 7.49 1.42
N VAL A 83 -18.31 6.34 1.39
CA VAL A 83 -19.35 6.05 0.40
C VAL A 83 -20.58 6.93 0.59
N ALA A 84 -20.93 7.26 1.85
CA ALA A 84 -22.04 8.16 2.14
C ALA A 84 -21.81 9.55 1.55
N MET A 85 -20.58 10.06 1.70
CA MET A 85 -20.21 11.35 1.16
C MET A 85 -20.12 11.32 -0.38
N LEU A 86 -19.60 10.23 -0.95
CA LEU A 86 -19.56 10.03 -2.39
C LEU A 86 -20.97 10.01 -2.99
N ASN A 87 -21.90 9.31 -2.36
CA ASN A 87 -23.30 9.23 -2.79
C ASN A 87 -23.96 10.61 -2.81
N ARG A 88 -23.78 11.39 -1.75
CA ARG A 88 -24.24 12.78 -1.68
C ARG A 88 -23.61 13.65 -2.76
N ALA A 89 -22.31 13.48 -3.00
CA ALA A 89 -21.58 14.22 -4.03
C ALA A 89 -22.03 13.90 -5.46
N LEU A 90 -22.33 12.64 -5.74
CA LEU A 90 -22.73 12.17 -7.08
C LEU A 90 -24.24 12.17 -7.30
N GLY A 91 -25.06 12.37 -6.26
CA GLY A 91 -26.51 12.16 -6.32
C GLY A 91 -26.86 10.69 -6.61
N LYS A 92 -26.01 9.76 -6.18
CA LYS A 92 -26.13 8.32 -6.42
C LYS A 92 -26.44 7.56 -5.15
N ASN A 93 -26.83 6.29 -5.31
CA ASN A 93 -27.02 5.35 -4.22
C ASN A 93 -26.13 4.11 -4.45
N ILE A 94 -24.83 4.33 -4.32
CA ILE A 94 -23.80 3.30 -4.42
C ILE A 94 -23.71 2.59 -3.06
N THR A 95 -23.90 1.28 -3.06
CA THR A 95 -23.62 0.40 -1.93
C THR A 95 -22.41 -0.47 -2.27
N MET A 96 -21.65 -0.88 -1.26
CA MET A 96 -20.59 -1.87 -1.47
C MET A 96 -21.09 -3.23 -1.02
N GLU A 97 -21.40 -4.10 -1.98
CA GLU A 97 -22.00 -5.40 -1.69
C GLU A 97 -20.95 -6.50 -1.63
N ARG A 98 -21.05 -7.33 -0.58
CA ARG A 98 -20.18 -8.47 -0.36
C ARG A 98 -20.51 -9.59 -1.34
N VAL A 99 -19.60 -9.89 -2.24
CA VAL A 99 -19.70 -10.98 -3.22
C VAL A 99 -18.66 -12.05 -2.86
N VAL A 100 -19.15 -13.25 -2.56
CA VAL A 100 -18.29 -14.42 -2.31
C VAL A 100 -18.07 -15.15 -3.64
N LYS A 101 -16.82 -15.22 -4.09
CA LYS A 101 -16.40 -15.99 -5.26
C LYS A 101 -15.66 -17.22 -4.80
N LYS A 102 -15.98 -18.38 -5.39
CA LYS A 102 -15.21 -19.61 -5.20
C LYS A 102 -14.04 -19.60 -6.17
N VAL A 103 -12.82 -19.62 -5.65
CA VAL A 103 -11.60 -19.62 -6.44
C VAL A 103 -10.71 -20.78 -6.05
N MET A 104 -10.00 -21.36 -7.01
CA MET A 104 -9.02 -22.41 -6.74
C MET A 104 -7.70 -21.76 -6.31
N LYS A 105 -7.26 -21.98 -5.07
CA LYS A 105 -5.99 -21.49 -4.55
C LYS A 105 -5.11 -22.62 -4.05
N GLU A 106 -3.81 -22.39 -4.13
CA GLU A 106 -2.81 -23.29 -3.59
C GLU A 106 -2.77 -23.11 -2.06
N VAL A 107 -3.11 -24.17 -1.33
CA VAL A 107 -3.21 -24.19 0.13
C VAL A 107 -2.26 -25.22 0.69
N PHE A 108 -1.46 -24.84 1.68
CA PHE A 108 -0.63 -25.79 2.41
C PHE A 108 -1.50 -26.68 3.29
N VAL A 109 -1.43 -27.99 3.08
CA VAL A 109 -2.08 -29.01 3.89
C VAL A 109 -0.97 -29.78 4.60
N ALA A 110 -0.92 -29.65 5.93
CA ALA A 110 -0.04 -30.46 6.76
C ALA A 110 -0.45 -31.94 6.68
N ASP A 111 0.52 -32.85 6.66
CA ASP A 111 0.24 -34.27 6.83
C ASP A 111 -0.23 -34.52 8.27
N GLU A 112 -1.25 -35.37 8.47
CA GLU A 112 -1.65 -35.79 9.81
C GLU A 112 -0.51 -36.62 10.44
N SER A 113 0.15 -36.11 11.48
CA SER A 113 1.18 -36.87 12.19
C SER A 113 0.55 -37.81 13.22
N THR A 114 0.84 -39.10 13.15
CA THR A 114 0.49 -40.12 14.17
C THR A 114 1.56 -40.30 15.26
N ASP A 115 2.39 -39.31 15.55
CA ASP A 115 3.51 -39.47 16.48
C ASP A 115 3.12 -39.10 17.93
N ASN A 116 2.47 -40.06 18.61
CA ASN A 116 2.35 -40.10 20.08
C ASN A 116 3.65 -40.66 20.71
N ALA A 117 4.81 -40.05 20.43
CA ALA A 117 6.06 -40.42 21.10
C ALA A 117 6.53 -39.28 22.00
N LYS A 118 6.35 -39.44 23.33
CA LYS A 118 7.06 -38.63 24.33
C LYS A 118 8.56 -38.91 24.22
N SER A 119 9.33 -37.96 23.71
CA SER A 119 10.79 -38.03 23.78
C SER A 119 11.26 -37.49 25.14
N THR A 120 11.62 -38.40 26.03
CA THR A 120 12.50 -38.10 27.18
C THR A 120 13.94 -38.14 26.67
N ASP A 121 14.52 -36.95 26.50
CA ASP A 121 15.97 -36.63 26.58
C ASP A 121 16.33 -35.55 25.56
N ALA A 122 16.90 -34.45 26.07
CA ALA A 122 17.54 -33.43 25.24
C ALA A 122 18.85 -33.98 24.66
N PRO A 123 19.15 -33.66 23.40
CA PRO A 123 19.99 -32.48 23.20
C PRO A 123 19.44 -31.51 22.14
N VAL A 124 19.91 -30.27 22.25
CA VAL A 124 19.71 -29.17 21.30
C VAL A 124 19.97 -29.65 19.87
N SER A 125 18.90 -29.69 19.06
CA SER A 125 18.96 -29.76 17.60
C SER A 125 18.41 -28.44 17.06
N THR A 126 19.23 -27.70 16.33
CA THR A 126 18.88 -26.49 15.56
C THR A 126 18.09 -26.81 14.29
N SER A 127 17.34 -27.91 14.26
CA SER A 127 16.45 -28.23 13.14
C SER A 127 15.10 -27.55 13.36
N LEU A 128 14.78 -26.58 12.52
CA LEU A 128 13.40 -26.18 12.24
C LEU A 128 12.56 -27.45 12.18
N SER A 129 11.52 -27.55 13.01
CA SER A 129 10.46 -28.53 12.79
C SER A 129 9.87 -28.23 11.42
N SER A 130 10.33 -28.94 10.39
CA SER A 130 9.73 -28.87 9.07
C SER A 130 8.44 -29.67 9.15
N THR A 131 7.33 -29.00 9.47
CA THR A 131 6.00 -29.59 9.31
C THR A 131 5.91 -30.15 7.90
N LYS A 132 5.92 -31.48 7.76
CA LYS A 132 5.73 -32.13 6.47
C LYS A 132 4.30 -31.85 6.01
N GLY A 133 4.17 -31.38 4.78
CA GLY A 133 2.89 -31.07 4.18
C GLY A 133 3.06 -30.78 2.69
N LYS A 134 1.94 -30.71 1.98
CA LYS A 134 1.89 -30.50 0.55
C LYS A 134 1.03 -29.29 0.22
N MET A 135 1.40 -28.59 -0.83
CA MET A 135 0.55 -27.60 -1.45
C MET A 135 -0.53 -28.30 -2.28
N VAL A 136 -1.79 -28.02 -2.01
CA VAL A 136 -2.94 -28.61 -2.72
C VAL A 136 -3.84 -27.49 -3.23
N MET A 137 -4.28 -27.59 -4.48
CA MET A 137 -5.29 -26.70 -5.02
C MET A 137 -6.65 -27.00 -4.39
N LYS A 138 -7.18 -26.05 -3.62
CA LYS A 138 -8.48 -26.18 -2.96
C LYS A 138 -9.39 -25.03 -3.37
N GLU A 139 -10.69 -25.31 -3.45
CA GLU A 139 -11.71 -24.27 -3.56
C GLU A 139 -11.74 -23.47 -2.26
N VAL A 140 -11.47 -22.17 -2.37
CA VAL A 140 -11.48 -21.21 -1.27
C VAL A 140 -12.52 -20.15 -1.59
N GLU A 141 -13.34 -19.79 -0.61
CA GLU A 141 -14.23 -18.64 -0.69
C GLU A 141 -13.41 -17.36 -0.55
N GLU A 142 -13.38 -16.58 -1.63
CA GLU A 142 -12.82 -15.24 -1.65
C GLU A 142 -13.93 -14.22 -1.55
N VAL A 143 -13.85 -13.37 -0.54
CA VAL A 143 -14.78 -12.28 -0.33
C VAL A 143 -14.27 -11.06 -1.08
N SER A 144 -15.01 -10.61 -2.08
CA SER A 144 -14.80 -9.33 -2.77
C SER A 144 -15.96 -8.40 -2.46
N PHE A 145 -15.75 -7.09 -2.53
CA PHE A 145 -16.84 -6.13 -2.45
C PHE A 145 -16.97 -5.42 -3.79
N VAL A 146 -18.18 -5.40 -4.33
CA VAL A 146 -18.46 -4.78 -5.63
C VAL A 146 -19.36 -3.57 -5.39
N PRO A 147 -19.04 -2.40 -5.97
CA PRO A 147 -19.93 -1.26 -5.91
C PRO A 147 -21.20 -1.55 -6.72
N MET A 148 -22.35 -1.27 -6.13
CA MET A 148 -23.67 -1.52 -6.71
C MET A 148 -24.50 -0.23 -6.67
N GLU A 149 -25.08 0.17 -7.79
CA GLU A 149 -26.04 1.28 -7.85
C GLU A 149 -27.44 0.69 -8.05
N ASN A 150 -28.31 0.85 -7.05
CA ASN A 150 -29.69 0.35 -7.07
C ASN A 150 -29.81 -1.15 -7.44
N GLY A 151 -28.90 -1.98 -6.90
CA GLY A 151 -28.91 -3.44 -7.10
C GLY A 151 -28.30 -3.91 -8.42
N ARG A 152 -27.64 -3.04 -9.18
CA ARG A 152 -26.83 -3.40 -10.36
C ARG A 152 -25.38 -2.99 -10.15
N GLU A 153 -24.45 -3.75 -10.71
CA GLU A 153 -23.03 -3.43 -10.65
C GLU A 153 -22.76 -2.02 -11.19
N TYR A 154 -22.09 -1.21 -10.38
CA TYR A 154 -21.67 0.13 -10.71
C TYR A 154 -20.24 0.11 -11.24
N THR A 155 -20.07 0.43 -12.53
CA THR A 155 -18.76 0.43 -13.19
C THR A 155 -18.15 1.84 -13.31
N GLY A 156 -18.81 2.84 -12.74
CA GLY A 156 -18.35 4.23 -12.80
C GLY A 156 -17.23 4.54 -11.78
N PRO A 157 -16.69 5.77 -11.82
CA PRO A 157 -15.63 6.17 -10.91
C PRO A 157 -16.11 6.26 -9.47
N LEU A 158 -15.35 5.68 -8.55
CA LEU A 158 -15.55 5.83 -7.09
C LEU A 158 -14.88 7.10 -6.56
N TYR A 159 -14.93 8.18 -7.32
CA TYR A 159 -14.37 9.47 -6.91
C TYR A 159 -15.13 10.64 -7.53
N SER A 160 -15.07 11.80 -6.87
CA SER A 160 -15.53 13.08 -7.40
C SER A 160 -14.63 14.20 -6.90
N LYS A 161 -14.16 15.08 -7.79
CA LYS A 161 -13.26 16.19 -7.44
C LYS A 161 -13.93 17.54 -7.70
N ARG A 162 -13.59 18.52 -6.88
CA ARG A 162 -14.20 19.86 -6.90
C ARG A 162 -13.92 20.62 -8.19
N SER A 163 -12.81 20.34 -8.88
CA SER A 163 -12.51 20.95 -10.19
C SER A 163 -13.57 20.63 -11.24
N ASP A 164 -14.15 19.43 -11.16
CA ASP A 164 -15.11 18.93 -12.15
C ASP A 164 -16.55 19.07 -11.64
N ASN A 165 -16.72 19.09 -10.32
CA ASN A 165 -17.99 19.36 -9.66
C ASN A 165 -17.82 20.51 -8.64
N PRO A 166 -17.86 21.78 -9.07
CA PRO A 166 -17.70 22.93 -8.18
C PRO A 166 -18.74 23.01 -7.06
N GLY A 167 -19.92 22.39 -7.27
CA GLY A 167 -21.00 22.29 -6.31
C GLY A 167 -20.80 21.23 -5.23
N LEU A 168 -19.65 20.55 -5.18
CA LEU A 168 -19.36 19.61 -4.09
C LEU A 168 -19.55 20.29 -2.73
N PRO A 169 -20.14 19.59 -1.76
CA PRO A 169 -20.29 20.19 -0.45
C PRO A 169 -18.94 20.50 0.22
N VAL A 170 -18.89 21.50 1.09
CA VAL A 170 -17.62 22.00 1.67
C VAL A 170 -16.85 20.93 2.43
N ASP A 171 -17.58 20.07 3.14
CA ASP A 171 -17.07 18.92 3.89
C ASP A 171 -16.52 17.78 3.00
N ALA A 172 -16.62 17.89 1.67
CA ALA A 172 -15.95 16.99 0.72
C ALA A 172 -14.46 17.32 0.53
N GLY A 173 -13.99 18.45 1.07
CA GLY A 173 -12.63 18.94 0.79
C GLY A 173 -12.43 19.26 -0.71
N VAL A 174 -11.25 18.95 -1.24
CA VAL A 174 -10.88 19.10 -2.65
C VAL A 174 -11.51 18.00 -3.53
N GLY A 175 -11.88 16.87 -2.93
CA GLY A 175 -12.59 15.77 -3.57
C GLY A 175 -12.89 14.63 -2.60
N VAL A 176 -13.85 13.79 -2.98
CA VAL A 176 -14.29 12.63 -2.22
C VAL A 176 -14.01 11.34 -2.99
N TYR A 177 -13.51 10.32 -2.29
CA TYR A 177 -13.37 8.95 -2.77
C TYR A 177 -14.36 8.02 -2.05
N GLY A 178 -14.78 6.95 -2.70
CA GLY A 178 -15.65 5.93 -2.09
C GLY A 178 -14.90 4.93 -1.21
N THR A 179 -13.62 4.69 -1.52
CA THR A 179 -12.77 3.70 -0.82
C THR A 179 -11.35 4.23 -0.65
N VAL A 180 -10.61 3.68 0.31
CA VAL A 180 -9.19 3.99 0.52
C VAL A 180 -8.36 3.52 -0.68
N THR A 181 -8.72 2.38 -1.28
CA THR A 181 -8.13 1.84 -2.51
C THR A 181 -8.22 2.84 -3.66
N ALA A 182 -9.40 3.43 -3.89
CA ALA A 182 -9.58 4.43 -4.96
C ALA A 182 -8.73 5.67 -4.71
N ALA A 183 -8.69 6.16 -3.46
CA ALA A 183 -7.88 7.31 -3.09
C ALA A 183 -6.38 7.07 -3.27
N VAL A 184 -5.88 5.90 -2.83
CA VAL A 184 -4.46 5.53 -2.94
C VAL A 184 -4.05 5.27 -4.38
N ASN A 185 -4.91 4.65 -5.21
CA ASN A 185 -4.63 4.48 -6.63
C ASN A 185 -4.46 5.83 -7.33
N ASP A 186 -5.28 6.82 -6.96
CA ASP A 186 -5.18 8.17 -7.53
C ASP A 186 -3.95 8.93 -7.02
N LEU A 187 -3.60 8.77 -5.74
CA LEU A 187 -2.34 9.26 -5.16
C LEU A 187 -1.12 8.69 -5.91
N ASN A 188 -1.11 7.38 -6.13
CA ASN A 188 -0.02 6.69 -6.84
C ASN A 188 0.09 7.15 -8.30
N LEU A 189 -1.03 7.49 -8.94
CA LEU A 189 -1.06 7.94 -10.33
C LEU A 189 -0.60 9.39 -10.47
N ARG A 190 -1.05 10.29 -9.58
CA ARG A 190 -0.88 11.75 -9.74
C ARG A 190 0.27 12.34 -8.94
N GLY A 191 0.71 11.68 -7.87
CA GLY A 191 1.63 12.28 -6.90
C GLY A 191 1.02 13.50 -6.20
N ILE A 192 1.87 14.32 -5.58
CA ILE A 192 1.46 15.49 -4.79
C ILE A 192 2.29 16.73 -5.13
N SER A 193 1.67 17.91 -5.05
CA SER A 193 2.32 19.22 -5.23
C SER A 193 2.23 20.12 -4.00
N GLY A 194 1.51 19.66 -2.97
CA GLY A 194 1.39 20.27 -1.65
C GLY A 194 1.13 19.22 -0.59
N ALA A 195 0.91 19.64 0.66
CA ALA A 195 0.50 18.71 1.71
C ALA A 195 -0.88 18.11 1.39
N VAL A 196 -1.01 16.79 1.51
CA VAL A 196 -2.23 16.04 1.23
C VAL A 196 -2.66 15.25 2.44
N ARG A 197 -3.94 15.36 2.79
CA ARG A 197 -4.57 14.53 3.82
C ARG A 197 -5.74 13.75 3.23
N PHE A 198 -5.75 12.46 3.46
CA PHE A 198 -6.89 11.60 3.23
C PHE A 198 -7.63 11.42 4.56
N LEU A 199 -8.85 11.94 4.59
CA LEU A 199 -9.69 12.03 5.78
C LEU A 199 -10.82 11.00 5.71
N LEU A 200 -10.77 9.99 6.58
CA LEU A 200 -11.78 8.94 6.65
C LEU A 200 -13.06 9.48 7.29
N LEU A 201 -14.20 9.28 6.63
CA LEU A 201 -15.54 9.69 7.10
C LEU A 201 -16.37 8.52 7.63
N ASP A 202 -16.13 7.31 7.12
CA ASP A 202 -16.95 6.15 7.45
C ASP A 202 -16.36 5.40 8.64
N ALA A 203 -17.25 4.76 9.41
CA ALA A 203 -16.86 3.96 10.56
C ALA A 203 -16.09 2.68 10.17
N THR A 204 -16.39 2.12 9.00
CA THR A 204 -15.76 0.91 8.48
C THR A 204 -15.51 1.02 6.98
N TYR A 205 -14.41 0.43 6.54
CA TYR A 205 -14.01 0.30 5.13
C TYR A 205 -13.89 -1.18 4.77
N PRO A 206 -15.03 -1.89 4.64
CA PRO A 206 -15.01 -3.33 4.39
C PRO A 206 -14.61 -3.68 2.95
N SER A 207 -14.64 -2.70 2.04
CA SER A 207 -14.67 -2.91 0.60
C SER A 207 -13.39 -2.53 -0.11
N GLU A 208 -12.26 -2.79 0.56
CA GLU A 208 -10.94 -2.47 0.06
C GLU A 208 -10.34 -3.63 -0.73
N THR A 209 -9.45 -3.32 -1.68
CA THR A 209 -8.63 -4.31 -2.36
C THR A 209 -7.27 -4.36 -1.67
N TYR A 210 -7.01 -5.47 -0.97
CA TYR A 210 -5.75 -5.65 -0.24
C TYR A 210 -4.70 -6.39 -1.08
N PRO A 211 -3.40 -6.04 -0.98
CA PRO A 211 -2.83 -4.98 -0.14
C PRO A 211 -3.16 -3.58 -0.69
N ILE A 212 -3.44 -2.62 0.19
CA ILE A 212 -3.46 -1.20 -0.19
C ILE A 212 -2.01 -0.72 -0.21
N VAL A 213 -1.47 -0.44 -1.38
CA VAL A 213 -0.04 -0.07 -1.56
C VAL A 213 0.08 1.42 -1.86
N ILE A 214 0.69 2.17 -0.95
CA ILE A 214 1.15 3.54 -1.19
C ILE A 214 2.57 3.45 -1.76
N ASN A 215 2.72 3.69 -3.05
CA ASN A 215 4.01 3.68 -3.74
C ASN A 215 4.86 4.88 -3.30
N ASN A 216 6.11 4.95 -3.80
CA ASN A 216 6.90 6.16 -3.67
C ASN A 216 6.15 7.35 -4.29
N ILE A 217 5.71 8.31 -3.46
CA ILE A 217 4.84 9.40 -3.88
C ILE A 217 5.67 10.43 -4.63
N VAL A 218 5.38 10.62 -5.91
CA VAL A 218 6.03 11.65 -6.73
C VAL A 218 5.73 13.03 -6.15
N GLY A 219 6.76 13.84 -5.92
CA GLY A 219 6.65 15.20 -5.37
C GLY A 219 6.64 15.28 -3.84
N ALA A 220 6.72 14.15 -3.14
CA ALA A 220 6.80 14.13 -1.68
C ALA A 220 8.10 14.76 -1.15
N SER A 221 7.97 15.58 -0.12
CA SER A 221 9.07 16.32 0.50
C SER A 221 8.71 16.77 1.91
N ALA A 222 9.62 17.47 2.58
CA ALA A 222 9.35 18.03 3.91
C ALA A 222 8.19 19.07 3.92
N THR A 223 7.85 19.66 2.78
CA THR A 223 6.70 20.58 2.65
C THR A 223 5.47 19.91 2.02
N ASN A 224 5.70 18.91 1.18
CA ASN A 224 4.65 18.16 0.50
C ASN A 224 4.56 16.78 1.15
N THR A 225 3.79 16.69 2.23
CA THR A 225 3.63 15.46 3.01
C THR A 225 2.31 14.77 2.69
N PHE A 226 2.26 13.45 2.86
CA PHE A 226 1.02 12.69 2.82
C PHE A 226 0.60 12.23 4.22
N THR A 227 -0.69 12.31 4.53
CA THR A 227 -1.26 11.74 5.76
C THR A 227 -2.57 11.02 5.50
N LEU A 228 -2.68 9.77 5.95
CA LEU A 228 -3.94 9.04 6.08
C LEU A 228 -4.43 9.12 7.53
N LYS A 229 -5.62 9.66 7.78
CA LYS A 229 -6.18 9.79 9.13
C LYS A 229 -7.72 9.81 9.16
N PRO A 230 -8.36 9.44 10.28
CA PRO A 230 -9.77 9.72 10.50
C PRO A 230 -10.07 11.23 10.47
N ASN A 231 -11.24 11.59 9.95
CA ASN A 231 -11.74 12.95 10.06
C ASN A 231 -12.18 13.27 11.50
N THR A 232 -12.34 14.56 11.81
CA THR A 232 -12.70 15.00 13.16
C THR A 232 -13.97 14.35 13.69
N GLY A 233 -13.86 13.72 14.88
CA GLY A 233 -14.97 13.02 15.53
C GLY A 233 -15.32 11.65 14.93
N VAL A 234 -14.53 11.16 13.96
CA VAL A 234 -14.75 9.85 13.34
C VAL A 234 -13.81 8.82 13.94
N THR A 235 -14.33 7.62 14.20
CA THR A 235 -13.56 6.42 14.49
C THR A 235 -13.74 5.45 13.32
N SER A 236 -12.64 5.04 12.69
CA SER A 236 -12.65 4.24 11.46
C SER A 236 -11.92 2.92 11.62
N SER A 237 -12.39 1.88 10.93
CA SER A 237 -11.71 0.59 10.82
C SER A 237 -11.47 0.21 9.36
N ILE A 238 -10.22 -0.07 9.01
CA ILE A 238 -9.79 -0.66 7.75
C ILE A 238 -9.39 -2.10 8.08
N SER A 239 -10.29 -3.05 7.80
CA SER A 239 -10.11 -4.46 8.17
C SER A 239 -10.42 -5.38 6.98
N GLY A 240 -9.56 -6.36 6.75
CA GLY A 240 -9.76 -7.38 5.72
C GLY A 240 -8.57 -8.34 5.60
N ALA A 241 -8.76 -9.43 4.86
CA ALA A 241 -7.75 -10.47 4.75
C ALA A 241 -6.74 -10.13 3.65
N SER A 242 -5.46 -9.98 4.01
CA SER A 242 -4.35 -9.89 3.06
C SER A 242 -3.34 -11.01 3.35
N ALA A 243 -3.40 -12.07 2.54
CA ALA A 243 -2.56 -13.24 2.72
C ALA A 243 -1.13 -13.00 2.21
N SER A 244 -0.13 -13.42 2.99
CA SER A 244 1.29 -13.33 2.66
C SER A 244 1.81 -11.92 2.38
N THR A 245 1.08 -10.88 2.82
CA THR A 245 1.45 -9.48 2.65
C THR A 245 0.73 -8.59 3.66
N ALA A 246 0.96 -7.29 3.57
CA ALA A 246 0.37 -6.30 4.47
C ALA A 246 -1.06 -5.90 4.10
N ALA A 247 -1.92 -5.57 5.07
CA ALA A 247 -3.17 -4.86 4.75
C ALA A 247 -2.86 -3.48 4.14
N ILE A 248 -1.96 -2.71 4.77
CA ILE A 248 -1.44 -1.46 4.19
C ILE A 248 0.07 -1.55 4.06
N LYS A 249 0.57 -1.29 2.84
CA LYS A 249 2.00 -1.23 2.54
C LYS A 249 2.38 0.17 2.10
N VAL A 250 3.43 0.74 2.69
CA VAL A 250 3.92 2.09 2.40
C VAL A 250 5.36 2.02 1.91
N LEU A 251 5.63 2.62 0.75
CA LEU A 251 6.93 2.64 0.08
C LEU A 251 7.49 4.07 -0.10
N SER A 252 6.84 5.07 0.50
CA SER A 252 7.19 6.48 0.33
C SER A 252 7.87 7.07 1.56
N SER A 253 8.78 8.02 1.32
CA SER A 253 9.15 9.04 2.29
C SER A 253 8.00 10.03 2.51
N TYR A 254 8.01 10.74 3.66
CA TYR A 254 7.03 11.78 4.01
C TYR A 254 5.56 11.31 4.01
N ALA A 255 5.35 10.03 4.34
CA ALA A 255 4.02 9.43 4.41
C ALA A 255 3.71 8.97 5.84
N THR A 256 2.66 9.53 6.43
CA THR A 256 2.24 9.22 7.81
C THR A 256 0.86 8.58 7.82
N ILE A 257 0.73 7.49 8.59
CA ILE A 257 -0.57 6.99 9.04
C ILE A 257 -0.79 7.53 10.46
N ASP A 258 -1.84 8.32 10.66
CA ASP A 258 -2.15 8.94 11.94
C ASP A 258 -3.58 8.57 12.36
N GLY A 259 -3.70 7.74 13.39
CA GLY A 259 -5.00 7.27 13.84
C GLY A 259 -5.77 8.25 14.72
N SER A 260 -5.23 9.43 15.05
CA SER A 260 -6.00 10.42 15.80
C SER A 260 -7.00 11.15 14.92
N ASN A 261 -8.23 11.29 15.41
CA ASN A 261 -9.25 12.14 14.79
C ASN A 261 -9.19 13.60 15.25
N THR A 262 -8.22 14.00 16.07
CA THR A 262 -8.06 15.41 16.49
C THR A 262 -6.81 16.04 15.87
N VAL A 263 -6.84 17.36 15.70
CA VAL A 263 -5.68 18.09 15.18
C VAL A 263 -4.56 18.04 16.22
N ASN A 264 -3.40 17.49 15.83
CA ASN A 264 -2.27 17.24 16.75
C ASN A 264 -2.63 16.38 17.96
N GLY A 265 -3.63 15.51 17.81
CA GLY A 265 -4.09 14.64 18.88
C GLY A 265 -3.27 13.37 19.07
N THR A 266 -3.62 12.66 20.14
CA THR A 266 -3.02 11.38 20.55
C THR A 266 -4.06 10.27 20.72
N THR A 267 -5.28 10.49 20.24
CA THR A 267 -6.38 9.52 20.31
C THR A 267 -6.16 8.37 19.32
N ARG A 268 -6.66 7.16 19.63
CA ARG A 268 -6.50 5.96 18.77
C ARG A 268 -7.79 5.60 18.04
N ASP A 269 -8.18 6.43 17.08
CA ASP A 269 -9.47 6.34 16.38
C ASP A 269 -9.40 5.60 15.02
N LEU A 270 -8.22 5.16 14.60
CA LEU A 270 -8.05 4.31 13.42
C LEU A 270 -7.63 2.90 13.83
N THR A 271 -8.43 1.92 13.46
CA THR A 271 -8.05 0.50 13.50
C THR A 271 -7.62 0.03 12.13
N ILE A 272 -6.45 -0.60 12.05
CA ILE A 272 -5.98 -1.32 10.86
C ILE A 272 -5.82 -2.79 11.25
N GLU A 273 -6.53 -3.65 10.55
CA GLU A 273 -6.54 -5.08 10.83
C GLU A 273 -6.32 -5.91 9.58
N ASN A 274 -5.32 -6.79 9.61
CA ASN A 274 -5.22 -7.86 8.63
C ASN A 274 -5.82 -9.14 9.21
N THR A 275 -6.97 -9.58 8.71
CA THR A 275 -7.69 -10.74 9.25
C THR A 275 -7.20 -12.09 8.67
N SER A 276 -6.22 -12.07 7.76
CA SER A 276 -5.69 -13.29 7.14
C SER A 276 -5.02 -14.18 8.18
N VAL A 277 -5.19 -15.50 8.04
CA VAL A 277 -4.47 -16.51 8.83
C VAL A 277 -3.19 -17.01 8.15
N THR A 278 -2.94 -16.56 6.92
CA THR A 278 -1.78 -16.96 6.11
C THR A 278 -0.78 -15.82 6.09
N SER A 279 0.27 -15.94 6.89
CA SER A 279 1.43 -15.03 6.95
C SER A 279 1.10 -13.53 6.84
N PRO A 280 0.15 -13.00 7.64
CA PRO A 280 -0.32 -11.62 7.51
C PRO A 280 0.67 -10.61 8.09
N ILE A 281 0.67 -9.41 7.51
CA ILE A 281 1.22 -8.21 8.14
C ILE A 281 0.08 -7.19 8.25
N ALA A 282 -0.05 -6.45 9.35
CA ALA A 282 -1.07 -5.41 9.43
C ALA A 282 -0.60 -4.17 8.65
N VAL A 283 0.59 -3.67 8.99
CA VAL A 283 1.19 -2.50 8.31
C VAL A 283 2.66 -2.77 8.01
N TRP A 284 3.06 -2.56 6.75
CA TRP A 284 4.44 -2.72 6.31
C TRP A 284 4.97 -1.42 5.71
N PHE A 285 6.08 -0.93 6.25
CA PHE A 285 6.88 0.11 5.63
C PHE A 285 8.12 -0.52 4.98
N GLY A 286 8.24 -0.35 3.66
CA GLY A 286 9.32 -0.92 2.87
C GLY A 286 10.16 0.16 2.20
N SER A 287 11.46 0.26 2.51
CA SER A 287 12.36 1.03 1.64
C SER A 287 12.48 0.36 0.27
N THR A 288 12.94 1.04 -0.77
CA THR A 288 13.15 0.41 -2.09
C THR A 288 14.63 0.36 -2.42
N GLY A 289 15.23 -0.84 -2.31
CA GLY A 289 16.66 -1.02 -2.48
C GLY A 289 17.42 -0.17 -1.46
N THR A 290 18.41 0.59 -1.93
CA THR A 290 19.20 1.50 -1.07
C THR A 290 18.58 2.89 -0.90
N THR A 291 17.36 3.11 -1.39
CA THR A 291 16.69 4.42 -1.26
C THR A 291 16.12 4.54 0.15
N THR A 292 16.71 5.43 0.94
CA THR A 292 16.27 5.69 2.32
C THR A 292 14.84 6.22 2.35
N MET A 293 13.98 5.55 3.13
CA MET A 293 12.69 6.09 3.54
C MET A 293 12.91 7.10 4.66
N ASN A 294 12.63 8.37 4.38
CA ASN A 294 12.81 9.47 5.31
C ASN A 294 11.46 10.02 5.80
N ALA A 295 11.36 10.31 7.11
CA ALA A 295 10.24 11.07 7.69
C ALA A 295 8.84 10.46 7.43
N SER A 296 8.76 9.14 7.45
CA SER A 296 7.50 8.39 7.40
C SER A 296 7.18 7.79 8.77
N GLY A 297 5.96 7.32 8.96
CA GLY A 297 5.61 6.74 10.25
C GLY A 297 4.18 6.28 10.40
N ILE A 298 3.94 5.62 11.51
CA ILE A 298 2.61 5.27 12.00
C ILE A 298 2.48 5.71 13.45
N LYS A 299 1.43 6.47 13.73
CA LYS A 299 1.15 6.94 15.07
C LYS A 299 -0.33 6.86 15.41
N ASN A 300 -0.61 6.76 16.70
CA ASN A 300 -1.96 6.85 17.22
C ASN A 300 -2.93 5.81 16.64
N CYS A 301 -2.48 4.63 16.21
CA CYS A 301 -3.35 3.62 15.61
C CYS A 301 -3.61 2.45 16.55
N ASN A 302 -4.73 1.75 16.35
CA ASN A 302 -4.87 0.35 16.76
C ASN A 302 -4.45 -0.54 15.59
N VAL A 303 -3.49 -1.43 15.80
CA VAL A 303 -2.91 -2.31 14.78
C VAL A 303 -3.08 -3.75 15.24
N ILE A 304 -3.86 -4.52 14.50
CA ILE A 304 -4.23 -5.89 14.85
C ILE A 304 -3.82 -6.82 13.72
N ASN A 305 -3.06 -7.86 14.00
CA ASN A 305 -2.70 -8.85 13.00
C ASN A 305 -3.57 -10.12 13.10
N GLY A 306 -3.61 -10.91 12.03
CA GLY A 306 -4.58 -12.01 11.93
C GLY A 306 -4.17 -13.24 12.72
N VAL A 307 -2.87 -13.45 12.93
CA VAL A 307 -2.27 -14.55 13.70
C VAL A 307 -1.03 -14.09 14.46
N ASN A 308 -0.74 -14.77 15.55
CA ASN A 308 0.45 -14.53 16.37
C ASN A 308 1.72 -15.27 15.88
N THR A 309 1.70 -15.78 14.64
CA THR A 309 2.87 -16.36 13.94
C THR A 309 3.45 -15.41 12.90
N SER A 310 2.95 -14.18 12.81
CA SER A 310 3.48 -13.13 11.92
C SER A 310 3.44 -11.76 12.61
N SER A 311 4.34 -10.86 12.23
CA SER A 311 4.52 -9.57 12.90
C SER A 311 3.49 -8.52 12.46
N ALA A 312 3.08 -7.62 13.35
CA ALA A 312 2.01 -6.64 13.07
C ALA A 312 2.52 -5.42 12.29
N ILE A 313 3.51 -4.71 12.84
CA ILE A 313 4.18 -3.60 12.16
C ILE A 313 5.56 -4.07 11.71
N VAL A 314 5.82 -3.97 10.39
CA VAL A 314 7.06 -4.43 9.78
C VAL A 314 7.80 -3.29 9.10
N LEU A 315 9.12 -3.20 9.33
CA LEU A 315 10.04 -2.30 8.66
C LEU A 315 11.21 -3.10 8.06
N THR A 316 11.27 -3.20 6.74
CA THR A 316 12.32 -3.95 6.01
C THR A 316 12.57 -3.33 4.63
N ASP A 317 13.41 -3.93 3.79
CA ASP A 317 13.29 -3.66 2.35
C ASP A 317 11.88 -4.04 1.86
N GLY A 318 11.36 -3.31 0.88
CA GLY A 318 10.02 -3.43 0.34
C GLY A 318 9.84 -4.59 -0.65
N ALA A 319 10.92 -5.25 -1.08
CA ALA A 319 10.82 -6.56 -1.71
C ALA A 319 10.59 -7.62 -0.62
N LEU A 320 9.87 -8.70 -0.93
CA LEU A 320 9.65 -9.85 -0.04
C LEU A 320 10.96 -10.65 0.18
N THR A 321 11.98 -10.00 0.75
CA THR A 321 13.34 -10.54 0.88
C THR A 321 13.78 -10.51 2.33
N THR A 322 14.78 -11.34 2.65
CA THR A 322 15.49 -11.35 3.94
C THR A 322 16.50 -10.20 4.02
N ALA A 323 16.20 -9.03 3.46
CA ALA A 323 17.08 -7.87 3.43
C ALA A 323 16.57 -6.76 4.36
N GLY A 324 17.50 -6.13 5.07
CA GLY A 324 17.19 -4.96 5.87
C GLY A 324 16.89 -3.75 4.99
N GLY A 325 16.04 -2.86 5.48
CA GLY A 325 15.68 -1.61 4.79
C GLY A 325 16.52 -0.41 5.22
N TYR A 326 16.31 0.71 4.56
CA TYR A 326 16.95 2.00 4.85
C TYR A 326 15.92 2.99 5.39
N PHE A 327 16.08 3.43 6.63
CA PHE A 327 15.13 4.32 7.30
C PHE A 327 15.83 5.41 8.11
N THR A 328 15.33 6.63 8.01
CA THR A 328 15.76 7.77 8.84
C THR A 328 14.55 8.62 9.23
N ASN A 329 14.60 9.24 10.40
CA ASN A 329 13.51 10.07 10.93
C ASN A 329 12.15 9.35 10.97
N PHE A 330 12.15 8.02 11.12
CA PHE A 330 10.93 7.22 11.10
C PHE A 330 10.26 7.19 12.47
N THR A 331 8.93 7.32 12.54
CA THR A 331 8.21 7.33 13.83
C THR A 331 7.22 6.17 13.95
N ILE A 332 7.35 5.37 15.01
CA ILE A 332 6.30 4.44 15.48
C ILE A 332 5.90 4.89 16.88
N GLN A 333 4.78 5.61 16.99
CA GLN A 333 4.43 6.28 18.24
C GLN A 333 3.00 6.08 18.69
N ASN A 334 2.80 5.79 19.98
CA ASN A 334 1.48 5.77 20.59
C ASN A 334 0.48 4.84 19.88
N ASN A 335 0.96 3.69 19.38
CA ASN A 335 0.10 2.68 18.78
C ASN A 335 -0.32 1.63 19.82
N ASN A 336 -1.50 1.07 19.66
CA ASN A 336 -1.92 -0.16 20.33
C ASN A 336 -1.69 -1.33 19.38
N ILE A 337 -0.84 -2.29 19.74
CA ILE A 337 -0.40 -3.37 18.84
C ILE A 337 -0.80 -4.72 19.43
N GLN A 338 -1.48 -5.54 18.63
CA GLN A 338 -2.09 -6.79 19.08
C GLN A 338 -1.86 -7.95 18.12
N LYS A 339 -1.92 -9.17 18.68
CA LYS A 339 -2.04 -10.45 17.98
C LYS A 339 -0.94 -10.71 16.96
N ALA A 340 0.32 -10.62 17.39
CA ALA A 340 1.48 -10.71 16.51
C ALA A 340 2.55 -11.66 17.05
N TYR A 341 3.43 -12.16 16.17
CA TYR A 341 4.63 -12.87 16.61
C TYR A 341 5.62 -11.89 17.24
N MET A 342 5.94 -10.83 16.50
CA MET A 342 6.57 -9.64 17.04
C MET A 342 5.63 -8.45 16.87
N GLY A 343 5.45 -7.64 17.91
CA GLY A 343 4.60 -6.44 17.83
C GLY A 343 5.14 -5.48 16.78
N ILE A 344 6.39 -5.08 16.95
CA ILE A 344 7.17 -4.31 15.97
C ILE A 344 8.37 -5.16 15.55
N TYR A 345 8.48 -5.45 14.26
CA TYR A 345 9.66 -6.07 13.66
C TYR A 345 10.32 -5.07 12.72
N SER A 346 11.57 -4.71 13.02
CA SER A 346 12.35 -3.81 12.18
C SER A 346 13.73 -4.35 11.90
N PHE A 347 14.05 -4.49 10.62
CA PHE A 347 15.33 -4.96 10.14
C PHE A 347 15.92 -3.91 9.21
N TYR A 348 17.05 -3.36 9.63
CA TYR A 348 17.80 -2.33 8.92
C TYR A 348 18.94 -2.97 8.13
N ALA A 349 19.24 -2.43 6.95
CA ALA A 349 20.49 -2.75 6.28
C ALA A 349 21.67 -2.20 7.09
N THR A 350 22.72 -3.00 7.26
CA THR A 350 23.91 -2.56 7.99
C THR A 350 24.59 -1.40 7.25
N ALA A 351 24.38 -0.18 7.73
CA ALA A 351 24.97 1.03 7.17
C ALA A 351 25.04 2.13 8.24
N ALA A 352 26.12 2.91 8.24
CA ALA A 352 26.30 4.02 9.17
C ALA A 352 25.16 5.05 9.02
N GLY A 353 24.58 5.46 10.16
CA GLY A 353 23.45 6.37 10.23
C GLY A 353 22.09 5.79 9.82
N ASN A 354 22.01 4.50 9.44
CA ASN A 354 20.74 3.87 9.08
C ASN A 354 19.93 3.54 10.34
N GLY A 355 18.97 4.40 10.68
CA GLY A 355 18.28 4.42 11.96
C GLY A 355 18.28 5.79 12.63
N ASN A 356 19.11 6.73 12.18
CA ASN A 356 19.22 8.05 12.80
C ASN A 356 17.87 8.80 12.77
N GLY A 357 17.51 9.37 13.90
CA GLY A 357 16.23 10.05 14.09
C GLY A 357 15.00 9.14 14.11
N CYS A 358 15.16 7.81 13.99
CA CYS A 358 14.04 6.89 14.16
C CYS A 358 13.64 6.79 15.63
N VAL A 359 12.33 6.81 15.92
CA VAL A 359 11.79 6.80 17.28
C VAL A 359 10.64 5.81 17.40
N TYR A 360 10.79 4.82 18.29
CA TYR A 360 9.72 3.90 18.70
C TYR A 360 9.32 4.19 20.13
N SER A 361 8.19 4.88 20.32
CA SER A 361 7.82 5.39 21.64
C SER A 361 6.34 5.35 22.00
N GLY A 362 6.04 5.16 23.29
CA GLY A 362 4.65 5.24 23.77
C GLY A 362 3.73 4.13 23.26
N ASN A 363 4.27 3.08 22.63
CA ASN A 363 3.45 2.00 22.08
C ASN A 363 2.98 1.07 23.20
N SER A 364 1.73 0.62 23.11
CA SER A 364 1.09 -0.36 23.99
C SER A 364 1.09 -1.72 23.30
N ILE A 365 1.83 -2.67 23.85
CA ILE A 365 2.01 -4.04 23.37
C ILE A 365 1.79 -4.99 24.56
N ASN A 366 0.66 -4.80 25.24
CA ASN A 366 0.35 -5.45 26.52
C ASN A 366 -1.06 -6.06 26.55
N THR A 367 -1.67 -6.30 25.38
CA THR A 367 -2.98 -6.98 25.34
C THR A 367 -2.80 -8.45 25.71
N SER A 368 -3.67 -8.97 26.59
CA SER A 368 -3.64 -10.37 27.03
C SER A 368 -4.55 -11.29 26.21
N GLY A 369 -4.43 -12.60 26.40
CA GLY A 369 -5.36 -13.60 25.85
C GLY A 369 -5.13 -13.85 24.35
N ALA A 370 -6.18 -14.12 23.58
CA ALA A 370 -6.06 -14.48 22.16
C ALA A 370 -5.41 -13.41 21.26
N ASN A 371 -5.33 -12.17 21.76
CA ASN A 371 -4.73 -11.03 21.07
C ASN A 371 -3.34 -10.67 21.63
N SER A 372 -2.73 -11.50 22.48
CA SER A 372 -1.37 -11.25 22.95
C SER A 372 -0.36 -11.30 21.82
N VAL A 373 0.75 -10.59 22.04
CA VAL A 373 1.96 -10.83 21.26
C VAL A 373 2.59 -12.13 21.75
N ARG A 374 3.07 -12.95 20.83
CA ARG A 374 3.62 -14.26 21.15
C ARG A 374 5.06 -14.19 21.65
N TYR A 375 5.98 -13.58 20.91
CA TYR A 375 7.42 -13.75 21.15
C TYR A 375 8.16 -12.48 21.58
N ILE A 376 8.17 -11.43 20.74
CA ILE A 376 8.93 -10.20 21.04
C ILE A 376 8.05 -8.96 20.91
N GLY A 377 8.08 -8.08 21.90
CA GLY A 377 7.36 -6.80 21.82
C GLY A 377 7.90 -5.92 20.69
N ILE A 378 9.17 -5.53 20.82
CA ILE A 378 9.89 -4.73 19.83
C ILE A 378 11.21 -5.40 19.47
N TYR A 379 11.35 -5.77 18.20
CA TYR A 379 12.58 -6.31 17.64
C TYR A 379 13.21 -5.31 16.66
N VAL A 380 14.46 -4.95 16.92
CA VAL A 380 15.26 -4.05 16.08
C VAL A 380 16.60 -4.71 15.77
N GLN A 381 16.88 -4.87 14.48
CA GLN A 381 18.11 -5.48 14.00
C GLN A 381 18.89 -4.51 13.12
N ALA A 382 20.19 -4.38 13.40
CA ALA A 382 21.19 -3.65 12.61
C ALA A 382 20.90 -2.16 12.40
N ALA A 383 20.10 -1.54 13.27
CA ALA A 383 19.90 -0.10 13.28
C ALA A 383 21.09 0.62 13.91
N ASP A 384 21.36 1.83 13.42
CA ASP A 384 22.33 2.77 13.97
C ASP A 384 21.63 4.08 14.37
N GLY A 385 21.65 4.39 15.67
CA GLY A 385 21.12 5.66 16.21
C GLY A 385 19.60 5.75 16.45
N ILE A 386 18.89 4.61 16.51
CA ILE A 386 17.45 4.57 16.83
C ILE A 386 17.16 4.80 18.32
N LEU A 387 16.07 5.50 18.64
CA LEU A 387 15.56 5.67 19.99
C LEU A 387 14.34 4.77 20.24
N VAL A 388 14.44 3.88 21.24
CA VAL A 388 13.32 3.07 21.74
C VAL A 388 13.04 3.45 23.19
N THR A 389 11.86 3.99 23.49
CA THR A 389 11.58 4.57 24.83
C THR A 389 10.10 4.55 25.20
N ASN A 390 9.77 4.44 26.48
CA ASN A 390 8.40 4.57 27.00
C ASN A 390 7.37 3.65 26.33
N ASN A 391 7.75 2.43 25.94
CA ASN A 391 6.80 1.43 25.44
C ASN A 391 6.30 0.57 26.61
N ASP A 392 5.01 0.28 26.64
CA ASP A 392 4.35 -0.59 27.61
C ASP A 392 4.18 -1.97 26.98
N ILE A 393 4.99 -2.94 27.41
CA ILE A 393 5.12 -4.27 26.77
C ILE A 393 4.90 -5.33 27.83
N GLY A 394 4.05 -6.32 27.56
CA GLY A 394 3.80 -7.41 28.48
C GLY A 394 2.69 -8.35 28.02
N ASN A 395 2.20 -9.19 28.94
CA ASN A 395 1.10 -10.13 28.69
C ASN A 395 1.29 -11.01 27.46
N PHE A 396 2.52 -11.49 27.25
CA PHE A 396 2.86 -12.41 26.16
C PHE A 396 2.07 -13.72 26.23
N ASP A 397 2.03 -14.44 25.11
CA ASP A 397 1.37 -15.75 25.02
C ASP A 397 2.05 -16.81 25.89
N GLY A 398 1.56 -16.95 27.13
CA GLY A 398 2.05 -17.95 28.08
C GLY A 398 1.72 -19.41 27.75
N THR A 399 1.14 -19.71 26.58
CA THR A 399 0.86 -21.09 26.15
C THR A 399 2.03 -21.74 25.40
N SER A 400 2.96 -20.94 24.87
CA SER A 400 4.14 -21.43 24.17
C SER A 400 5.35 -21.56 25.12
N ALA A 401 6.26 -22.50 24.85
CA ALA A 401 7.47 -22.71 25.66
C ALA A 401 8.64 -21.78 25.25
N GLU A 402 8.33 -20.60 24.72
CA GLU A 402 9.30 -19.64 24.19
C GLU A 402 9.87 -18.76 25.32
N GLU A 403 11.10 -18.28 25.14
CA GLU A 403 11.67 -17.26 26.02
C GLU A 403 11.23 -15.89 25.51
N ASP A 404 10.08 -15.43 26.01
CA ASP A 404 9.48 -14.16 25.61
C ASP A 404 10.34 -12.96 26.02
N LYS A 405 10.47 -11.97 25.13
CA LYS A 405 11.32 -10.80 25.36
C LYS A 405 10.56 -9.52 25.09
N GLU A 406 10.64 -8.57 26.02
CA GLU A 406 10.15 -7.22 25.78
C GLU A 406 10.87 -6.58 24.58
N TYR A 407 12.20 -6.73 24.55
CA TYR A 407 13.08 -6.17 23.53
C TYR A 407 14.05 -7.22 22.95
N GLY A 408 14.23 -7.18 21.63
CA GLY A 408 15.34 -7.82 20.94
C GLY A 408 16.11 -6.79 20.14
N LEU A 409 17.23 -6.29 20.69
CA LEU A 409 18.06 -5.27 20.05
C LEU A 409 19.39 -5.90 19.63
N LEU A 410 19.57 -6.10 18.32
CA LEU A 410 20.82 -6.63 17.77
C LEU A 410 21.61 -5.50 17.10
N PRO A 411 22.79 -5.13 17.65
CA PRO A 411 23.58 -4.03 17.12
C PRO A 411 24.21 -4.38 15.78
N VAL A 412 24.67 -3.35 15.07
CA VAL A 412 25.61 -3.48 13.96
C VAL A 412 26.95 -4.00 14.51
N ILE A 413 27.43 -5.13 13.97
CA ILE A 413 28.80 -5.64 14.22
C ILE A 413 29.73 -5.10 13.15
#